data_AF-A0AAU7ZD18-F1
#
_entry.id   AF-A0AAU7ZD18-F1
#
_cell.length_a   1.000
_cell.length_b   1.000
_cell.length_c   1.000
_cell.angle_alpha   90.00
_cell.angle_beta   90.00
_cell.angle_gamma   90.00
#
_symmetry.space_group_name_H-M   'P 1'
#
loop_
_entity.id
_entity.type
_entity.pdbx_description
1 polymer ?
#
loop_
_entity_poly.entity_id
_entity_poly.type
_entity_poly.pdbx_seq_one_letter_code
_entity_poly.pdbx_strand_id
1 'polypeptide(L)'
;MGRGLLLAGMVVLIEGCHSGHQSDALLNALTSQAQAKTLGPNHLAAEGAAAIVETCGKQSFENARNGLIVSQTGLHEDIFGMRSRTSYVSIAFSLDDALRLEDVLRKKLNESQQPSAEQECVQQFVGYLEALTDPMVEQDKLAKDLDAAAFKDSTREAQEELKREQQKAPPAPTGSN
;
A
#
# COMPACT_ATOMS: atom_id res chain seq x y z
N MET A 1 66.35 -1.98 37.36
CA MET A 1 65.94 -0.64 36.87
C MET A 1 65.61 -0.83 35.39
N GLY A 2 64.43 -0.58 34.82
CA GLY A 2 63.13 -0.09 35.25
C GLY A 2 62.16 -0.17 34.05
N ARG A 3 60.84 -0.26 34.32
CA ARG A 3 59.63 0.23 33.58
C ARG A 3 59.67 0.25 32.03
N GLY A 4 58.67 -0.11 31.24
CA GLY A 4 57.24 -0.45 31.31
C GLY A 4 56.93 -1.10 29.93
N LEU A 5 55.73 -1.31 29.39
CA LEU A 5 54.38 -0.84 29.61
C LEU A 5 53.48 -1.83 28.82
N LEU A 6 52.25 -2.05 29.31
CA LEU A 6 51.17 -2.84 28.68
C LEU A 6 50.76 -2.34 27.28
N LEU A 7 50.20 -3.25 26.45
CA LEU A 7 49.03 -3.12 25.55
C LEU A 7 48.77 -4.54 24.96
N ALA A 8 47.86 -5.38 25.45
CA ALA A 8 46.39 -5.31 25.49
C ALA A 8 45.71 -5.36 24.11
N GLY A 9 44.94 -6.44 23.87
CA GLY A 9 43.79 -6.55 22.93
C GLY A 9 44.14 -6.62 21.44
N MET A 10 43.51 -7.42 20.58
CA MET A 10 42.18 -8.03 20.56
C MET A 10 42.25 -9.32 19.74
N VAL A 11 41.82 -10.44 20.30
CA VAL A 11 41.37 -11.60 19.50
C VAL A 11 39.93 -11.30 19.12
N VAL A 12 39.68 -11.03 17.83
CA VAL A 12 38.33 -10.91 17.30
C VAL A 12 37.75 -12.33 17.23
N LEU A 13 36.94 -12.68 18.22
CA LEU A 13 36.00 -13.79 18.13
C LEU A 13 34.98 -13.43 17.04
N ILE A 14 35.06 -14.11 15.90
CA ILE A 14 33.99 -14.11 14.90
C ILE A 14 32.90 -15.05 15.46
N GLU A 15 32.09 -14.53 16.37
CA GLU A 15 30.77 -15.08 16.65
C GLU A 15 29.75 -14.34 15.79
N GLY A 16 29.05 -15.08 14.94
CA GLY A 16 27.76 -14.64 14.43
C GLY A 16 27.59 -14.76 12.92
N CYS A 17 26.96 -15.85 12.49
CA CYS A 17 25.83 -15.73 11.56
C CYS A 17 24.88 -16.92 11.75
N HIS A 18 23.99 -16.81 12.74
CA HIS A 18 22.81 -17.69 12.87
C HIS A 18 21.76 -17.20 11.86
N SER A 19 21.91 -17.55 10.59
CA SER A 19 20.87 -17.34 9.57
C SER A 19 19.97 -18.57 9.52
N GLY A 20 19.02 -18.67 10.44
CA GLY A 20 18.13 -19.84 10.55
C GLY A 20 16.65 -19.54 10.79
N HIS A 21 16.21 -18.27 10.78
CA HIS A 21 14.83 -17.96 11.18
C HIS A 21 14.12 -16.85 10.39
N GLN A 22 14.67 -16.44 9.24
CA GLN A 22 13.99 -15.48 8.35
C GLN A 22 13.55 -16.08 7.01
N SER A 23 14.16 -17.17 6.56
CA SER A 23 13.85 -17.78 5.26
C SER A 23 12.45 -18.39 5.21
N ASP A 24 12.00 -19.08 6.25
CA ASP A 24 10.67 -19.70 6.25
C ASP A 24 9.54 -18.67 6.40
N ALA A 25 9.77 -17.59 7.15
CA ALA A 25 8.80 -16.51 7.28
C ALA A 25 8.65 -15.72 5.97
N LEU A 26 9.76 -15.45 5.26
CA LEU A 26 9.74 -14.81 3.95
C LEU A 26 9.15 -15.73 2.88
N LEU A 27 9.52 -17.01 2.85
CA LEU A 27 8.95 -17.96 1.90
C LEU A 27 7.46 -18.17 2.13
N ASN A 28 7.00 -18.25 3.38
CA ASN A 28 5.57 -18.32 3.72
C ASN A 28 4.82 -17.02 3.43
N ALA A 29 5.45 -15.86 3.64
CA ALA A 29 4.88 -14.58 3.23
C ALA A 29 4.73 -14.53 1.70
N LEU A 30 5.75 -14.90 0.94
CA LEU A 30 5.74 -14.94 -0.52
C LEU A 30 4.72 -15.95 -1.06
N THR A 31 4.60 -17.15 -0.49
CA THR A 31 3.58 -18.12 -0.91
C THR A 31 2.18 -17.67 -0.52
N SER A 32 1.98 -17.06 0.65
CA SER A 32 0.66 -16.53 1.03
C SER A 32 0.23 -15.36 0.13
N GLN A 33 1.16 -14.49 -0.25
CA GLN A 33 0.91 -13.37 -1.17
C GLN A 33 0.67 -13.87 -2.61
N ALA A 34 1.35 -14.94 -3.04
CA ALA A 34 1.11 -15.59 -4.31
C ALA A 34 -0.22 -16.37 -4.35
N GLN A 35 -0.60 -17.02 -3.24
CA GLN A 35 -1.87 -17.71 -3.07
C GLN A 35 -3.06 -16.75 -3.05
N ALA A 36 -2.92 -15.62 -2.34
CA ALA A 36 -3.90 -14.55 -2.35
C ALA A 36 -4.15 -14.01 -3.77
N LYS A 37 -3.09 -13.84 -4.58
CA LYS A 37 -3.21 -13.41 -5.98
C LYS A 37 -3.84 -14.45 -6.90
N THR A 38 -3.80 -15.74 -6.56
CA THR A 38 -4.38 -16.82 -7.39
C THR A 38 -5.87 -17.07 -7.11
N LEU A 39 -6.40 -16.59 -5.99
CA LEU A 39 -7.80 -16.81 -5.57
C LEU A 39 -8.79 -15.78 -6.15
N GLY A 40 -8.33 -14.93 -7.07
CA GLY A 40 -9.14 -13.93 -7.76
C GLY A 40 -9.12 -12.57 -7.06
N PRO A 41 -9.50 -11.50 -7.77
CA PRO A 41 -9.19 -10.12 -7.38
C PRO A 41 -9.98 -9.61 -6.16
N ASN A 42 -10.96 -10.37 -5.65
CA ASN A 42 -11.79 -9.98 -4.51
C ASN A 42 -11.59 -10.86 -3.26
N HIS A 43 -10.72 -11.87 -3.35
CA HIS A 43 -10.56 -12.85 -2.27
C HIS A 43 -10.05 -12.19 -0.98
N LEU A 44 -9.03 -11.33 -1.09
CA LEU A 44 -8.42 -10.65 0.05
C LEU A 44 -9.40 -9.75 0.80
N ALA A 45 -10.19 -8.96 0.08
CA ALA A 45 -11.21 -8.11 0.68
C ALA A 45 -12.30 -8.94 1.39
N ALA A 46 -12.73 -10.06 0.80
CA ALA A 46 -13.72 -10.93 1.41
C ALA A 46 -13.19 -11.65 2.67
N GLU A 47 -11.96 -12.19 2.61
CA GLU A 47 -11.31 -12.83 3.75
C GLU A 47 -11.07 -11.83 4.88
N GLY A 48 -10.58 -10.62 4.55
CA GLY A 48 -10.37 -9.55 5.52
C GLY A 48 -11.65 -9.09 6.18
N ALA A 49 -12.73 -8.92 5.40
CA ALA A 49 -14.02 -8.55 5.94
C ALA A 49 -14.56 -9.62 6.89
N ALA A 50 -14.43 -10.90 6.53
CA ALA A 50 -14.82 -12.00 7.42
C ALA A 50 -14.00 -12.01 8.72
N ALA A 51 -12.69 -11.80 8.64
CA ALA A 51 -11.82 -11.74 9.81
C ALA A 51 -12.18 -10.57 10.75
N ILE A 52 -12.46 -9.39 10.20
CA ILE A 52 -12.87 -8.20 10.96
C ILE A 52 -14.22 -8.44 11.65
N VAL A 53 -15.24 -8.85 10.89
CA VAL A 53 -16.59 -9.11 11.42
C VAL A 53 -16.55 -10.13 12.55
N GLU A 54 -15.87 -11.26 12.33
CA GLU A 54 -15.81 -12.31 13.35
C GLU A 54 -15.06 -11.87 14.61
N THR A 55 -14.06 -11.00 14.48
CA THR A 55 -13.31 -10.49 15.65
C THR A 55 -14.10 -9.41 16.38
N CYS A 56 -14.82 -8.54 15.65
CA CYS A 56 -15.75 -7.57 16.21
C CYS A 56 -16.94 -8.22 16.95
N GLY A 57 -17.37 -9.42 16.53
CA GLY A 57 -18.37 -10.20 17.26
C GLY A 57 -17.87 -10.72 18.62
N LYS A 58 -16.56 -10.62 18.91
CA LYS A 58 -15.93 -11.16 20.11
C LYS A 58 -15.25 -10.11 20.98
N GLN A 59 -14.85 -8.98 20.39
CA GLN A 59 -13.96 -8.00 21.01
C GLN A 59 -14.36 -6.58 20.64
N SER A 60 -13.95 -5.61 21.45
CA SER A 60 -14.03 -4.19 21.08
C SER A 60 -13.12 -3.87 19.89
N PHE A 61 -13.41 -2.75 19.22
CA PHE A 61 -12.60 -2.25 18.11
C PHE A 61 -11.11 -2.17 18.45
N GLU A 62 -10.72 -1.55 19.56
CA GLU A 62 -9.32 -1.39 19.94
C GLU A 62 -8.57 -2.73 20.03
N ASN A 63 -9.20 -3.74 20.64
CA ASN A 63 -8.60 -5.07 20.77
C ASN A 63 -8.56 -5.81 19.44
N ALA A 64 -9.65 -5.74 18.68
CA ALA A 64 -9.74 -6.33 17.35
C ALA A 64 -8.69 -5.73 16.41
N ARG A 65 -8.54 -4.40 16.40
CA ARG A 65 -7.55 -3.67 15.60
C ARG A 65 -6.14 -4.11 15.95
N ASN A 66 -5.79 -4.12 17.23
CA ASN A 66 -4.46 -4.52 17.68
C ASN A 66 -4.15 -6.00 17.39
N GLY A 67 -5.17 -6.85 17.35
CA GLY A 67 -5.03 -8.27 17.02
C GLY A 67 -4.93 -8.57 15.53
N LEU A 68 -5.62 -7.78 14.69
CA LEU A 68 -5.71 -7.98 13.24
C LEU A 68 -4.69 -7.16 12.47
N ILE A 69 -4.55 -5.86 12.75
CA ILE A 69 -3.64 -4.98 12.03
C ILE A 69 -2.26 -5.07 12.66
N VAL A 70 -1.31 -5.65 11.93
CA VAL A 70 0.05 -5.96 12.43
C VAL A 70 1.12 -5.02 11.89
N SER A 71 0.82 -4.24 10.84
CA SER A 71 1.70 -3.18 10.35
C SER A 71 0.90 -2.10 9.62
N GLN A 72 1.43 -0.87 9.61
CA GLN A 72 0.95 0.26 8.83
C GLN A 72 2.18 0.87 8.16
N THR A 73 2.19 0.86 6.84
CA THR A 73 3.34 1.28 6.02
C THR A 73 3.00 2.52 5.20
N GLY A 74 1.72 2.74 4.88
CA GLY A 74 1.28 3.92 4.13
C GLY A 74 1.88 4.01 2.72
N LEU A 75 2.29 2.87 2.15
CA LEU A 75 2.78 2.77 0.79
C LEU A 75 1.65 2.28 -0.11
N HIS A 76 1.67 2.64 -1.39
CA HIS A 76 0.58 2.31 -2.31
C HIS A 76 0.45 0.79 -2.52
N GLU A 77 1.58 0.10 -2.61
CA GLU A 77 1.69 -1.34 -2.75
C GLU A 77 1.27 -2.10 -1.48
N ASP A 78 1.55 -1.53 -0.31
CA ASP A 78 1.33 -2.11 1.00
C ASP A 78 0.94 -0.96 1.96
N ILE A 79 -0.36 -0.72 2.14
CA ILE A 79 -0.87 0.34 3.01
C ILE A 79 -0.80 -0.12 4.47
N PHE A 80 -1.23 -1.36 4.70
CA PHE A 80 -1.18 -2.03 5.99
C PHE A 80 -1.01 -3.54 5.82
N GLY A 81 -0.52 -4.19 6.86
CA GLY A 81 -0.51 -5.64 6.98
C GLY A 81 -1.57 -6.10 7.96
N MET A 82 -2.36 -7.08 7.56
CA MET A 82 -3.36 -7.73 8.40
C MET A 82 -3.00 -9.19 8.61
N ARG A 83 -3.12 -9.67 9.85
CA ARG A 83 -2.88 -11.05 10.21
C ARG A 83 -3.98 -11.93 9.61
N SER A 84 -3.58 -12.88 8.77
CA SER A 84 -4.46 -13.97 8.34
C SER A 84 -4.85 -14.80 9.54
N ARG A 85 -6.12 -15.18 9.59
CA ARG A 85 -6.63 -16.05 10.65
C ARG A 85 -6.27 -17.51 10.49
N THR A 86 -6.04 -17.94 9.26
CA THR A 86 -5.77 -19.35 8.95
C THR A 86 -4.28 -19.65 9.08
N SER A 87 -3.43 -18.74 8.59
CA SER A 87 -1.98 -18.93 8.58
C SER A 87 -1.24 -18.17 9.67
N TYR A 88 -1.88 -17.20 10.35
CA TYR A 88 -1.25 -16.26 11.29
C TYR A 88 -0.15 -15.38 10.67
N VAL A 89 0.07 -15.48 9.36
CA VAL A 89 1.01 -14.66 8.60
C VAL A 89 0.41 -13.29 8.34
N SER A 90 1.27 -12.27 8.28
CA SER A 90 0.88 -10.93 7.83
C SER A 90 0.64 -10.94 6.32
N ILE A 91 -0.59 -10.63 5.91
CA ILE A 91 -0.94 -10.38 4.52
C ILE A 91 -0.95 -8.86 4.30
N ALA A 92 -0.17 -8.39 3.34
CA ALA A 92 -0.15 -6.99 2.96
C ALA A 92 -1.36 -6.63 2.08
N PHE A 93 -1.98 -5.49 2.38
CA PHE A 93 -3.09 -4.92 1.63
C PHE A 93 -2.60 -3.71 0.86
N SER A 94 -2.68 -3.78 -0.48
CA SER A 94 -2.46 -2.63 -1.35
C SER A 94 -3.60 -1.61 -1.23
N LEU A 95 -3.44 -0.42 -1.82
CA LEU A 95 -4.52 0.58 -1.85
C LEU A 95 -5.80 0.02 -2.46
N ASP A 96 -5.70 -0.69 -3.59
CA ASP A 96 -6.85 -1.29 -4.26
C ASP A 96 -7.55 -2.35 -3.38
N ASP A 97 -6.77 -3.19 -2.70
CA ASP A 97 -7.33 -4.23 -1.81
C ASP A 97 -7.98 -3.61 -0.57
N ALA A 98 -7.38 -2.55 -0.02
CA ALA A 98 -7.90 -1.79 1.11
C ALA A 98 -9.24 -1.11 0.78
N LEU A 99 -9.31 -0.42 -0.36
CA LEU A 99 -10.54 0.24 -0.82
C LEU A 99 -11.67 -0.78 -1.08
N ARG A 100 -11.33 -1.96 -1.60
CA ARG A 100 -12.31 -3.06 -1.77
C ARG A 100 -12.77 -3.61 -0.43
N LEU A 101 -11.87 -3.78 0.53
CA LEU A 101 -12.20 -4.22 1.87
C LEU A 101 -13.18 -3.22 2.53
N GLU A 102 -12.90 -1.92 2.44
CA GLU A 102 -13.82 -0.88 2.92
C GLU A 102 -15.21 -0.98 2.29
N ASP A 103 -15.30 -1.13 0.96
CA ASP A 103 -16.58 -1.27 0.26
C ASP A 103 -17.35 -2.52 0.74
N VAL A 104 -16.68 -3.66 0.93
CA VAL A 104 -17.31 -4.87 1.47
C VAL A 104 -17.84 -4.64 2.89
N LEU A 105 -17.07 -3.97 3.75
CA LEU A 105 -17.49 -3.67 5.13
C LEU A 105 -18.67 -2.67 5.15
N ARG A 106 -18.63 -1.61 4.33
CA ARG A 106 -19.75 -0.65 4.19
C ARG A 106 -21.02 -1.35 3.71
N LYS A 107 -20.92 -2.26 2.72
CA LYS A 107 -22.07 -3.05 2.26
C LYS A 107 -22.66 -3.91 3.38
N LYS A 108 -21.82 -4.59 4.17
CA LYS A 108 -22.28 -5.40 5.32
C LYS A 108 -23.01 -4.58 6.38
N LEU A 109 -22.53 -3.36 6.66
CA LEU A 109 -23.20 -2.44 7.57
C LEU A 109 -24.57 -2.03 7.04
N ASN A 110 -24.66 -1.73 5.73
CA ASN A 110 -25.92 -1.36 5.08
C ASN A 110 -26.93 -2.51 4.98
N GLU A 111 -26.46 -3.75 4.88
CA GLU A 111 -27.31 -4.96 4.85
C GLU A 111 -27.92 -5.30 6.21
N SER A 112 -27.34 -4.77 7.30
CA SER A 112 -27.76 -5.10 8.64
C SER A 112 -28.83 -4.13 9.16
N GLN A 113 -29.96 -4.66 9.63
CA GLN A 113 -31.14 -3.85 9.95
C GLN A 113 -31.18 -3.29 11.38
N GLN A 114 -30.30 -3.72 12.28
CA GLN A 114 -30.29 -3.26 13.67
C GLN A 114 -28.89 -2.95 14.18
N PRO A 115 -28.65 -1.76 14.78
CA PRO A 115 -27.36 -1.41 15.34
C PRO A 115 -26.98 -2.38 16.47
N SER A 116 -25.75 -2.88 16.42
CA SER A 116 -25.17 -3.76 17.42
C SER A 116 -23.74 -3.33 17.76
N ALA A 117 -23.22 -3.75 18.91
CA ALA A 117 -21.82 -3.48 19.27
C ALA A 117 -20.83 -4.03 18.23
N GLU A 118 -21.18 -5.14 17.57
CA GLU A 118 -20.41 -5.68 16.45
C GLU A 118 -20.42 -4.71 15.26
N GLN A 119 -21.58 -4.16 14.88
CA GLN A 119 -21.67 -3.17 13.80
C GLN A 119 -20.94 -1.88 14.13
N GLU A 120 -20.99 -1.41 15.38
CA GLU A 120 -20.20 -0.25 15.82
C GLU A 120 -18.70 -0.52 15.69
N CYS A 121 -18.24 -1.71 16.07
CA CYS A 121 -16.85 -2.12 15.86
C CYS A 121 -16.47 -2.16 14.38
N VAL A 122 -17.33 -2.74 13.53
CA VAL A 122 -17.11 -2.81 12.08
C VAL A 122 -17.11 -1.40 11.45
N GLN A 123 -18.00 -0.51 11.89
CA GLN A 123 -18.05 0.90 11.47
C GLN A 123 -16.77 1.65 11.85
N GLN A 124 -16.22 1.39 13.04
CA GLN A 124 -14.93 1.95 13.46
C GLN A 124 -13.78 1.42 12.61
N PHE A 125 -13.82 0.14 12.21
CA PHE A 125 -12.86 -0.40 11.24
C PHE A 125 -12.94 0.29 9.88
N VAL A 126 -14.13 0.56 9.37
CA VAL A 126 -14.30 1.32 8.11
C VAL A 126 -13.63 2.69 8.25
N GLY A 127 -13.96 3.46 9.28
CA GLY A 127 -13.38 4.80 9.48
C GLY A 127 -11.86 4.76 9.70
N TYR A 128 -11.35 3.71 10.31
CA TYR A 128 -9.91 3.50 10.46
C TYR A 128 -9.22 3.20 9.13
N LEU A 129 -9.82 2.37 8.27
CA LEU A 129 -9.28 2.07 6.95
C LEU A 129 -9.31 3.31 6.04
N GLU A 130 -10.41 4.07 6.06
CA GLU A 130 -10.54 5.37 5.37
C GLU A 130 -9.42 6.33 5.77
N ALA A 131 -9.10 6.44 7.06
CA ALA A 131 -8.01 7.28 7.54
C ALA A 131 -6.62 6.87 7.00
N LEU A 132 -6.44 5.61 6.59
CA LEU A 132 -5.22 5.12 5.96
C LEU A 132 -5.23 5.31 4.44
N THR A 133 -6.37 5.15 3.78
CA THR A 133 -6.49 5.15 2.31
C THR A 133 -6.76 6.53 1.74
N ASP A 134 -7.56 7.39 2.39
CA ASP A 134 -7.90 8.74 1.90
C ASP A 134 -6.66 9.58 1.55
N PRO A 135 -5.61 9.67 2.40
CA PRO A 135 -4.42 10.43 2.05
C PRO A 135 -3.71 9.90 0.80
N MET A 136 -3.83 8.61 0.51
CA MET A 136 -3.19 7.95 -0.62
C MET A 136 -3.98 8.17 -1.91
N VAL A 137 -5.31 8.11 -1.84
CA VAL A 137 -6.20 8.43 -2.96
C VAL A 137 -6.02 9.89 -3.38
N GLU A 138 -5.97 10.82 -2.42
CA GLU A 138 -5.78 12.24 -2.74
C GLU A 138 -4.40 12.53 -3.33
N GLN A 139 -3.35 11.85 -2.86
CA GLN A 139 -2.01 11.96 -3.46
C GLN A 139 -1.96 11.43 -4.89
N ASP A 140 -2.58 10.26 -5.15
CA ASP A 140 -2.62 9.67 -6.49
C ASP A 140 -3.41 10.56 -7.47
N LYS A 141 -4.52 11.16 -7.00
CA LYS A 141 -5.28 12.13 -7.78
C LYS A 141 -4.47 13.38 -8.10
N LEU A 142 -3.79 13.95 -7.10
CA LEU A 142 -2.94 15.12 -7.30
C LEU A 142 -1.81 14.83 -8.31
N ALA A 143 -1.18 13.66 -8.22
CA ALA A 143 -0.13 13.25 -9.15
C ALA A 143 -0.66 13.16 -10.59
N LYS A 144 -1.85 12.57 -10.79
CA LYS A 144 -2.52 12.48 -12.10
C LYS A 144 -2.88 13.85 -12.66
N ASP A 145 -3.35 14.78 -11.82
CA ASP A 145 -3.70 16.13 -12.25
C ASP A 145 -2.47 16.93 -12.68
N LEU A 146 -1.35 16.80 -11.96
CA LEU A 146 -0.07 17.42 -12.31
C LEU A 146 0.49 16.86 -13.63
N ASP A 147 0.42 15.55 -13.81
CA ASP A 147 0.85 14.87 -15.03
C ASP A 147 0.00 15.31 -16.24
N ALA A 148 -1.32 15.31 -16.10
CA ALA A 148 -2.24 15.78 -17.13
C ALA A 148 -2.02 17.27 -17.49
N ALA A 149 -1.65 18.10 -16.51
CA ALA A 149 -1.28 19.50 -16.75
C ALA A 149 0.03 19.61 -17.54
N ALA A 150 1.07 18.85 -17.16
CA ALA A 150 2.35 18.82 -17.86
C ALA A 150 2.21 18.33 -19.32
N PHE A 151 1.37 17.33 -19.57
CA PHE A 151 1.05 16.88 -20.93
C PHE A 151 0.33 17.95 -21.77
N LYS A 152 -0.59 18.71 -21.17
CA LYS A 152 -1.27 19.81 -21.87
C LYS A 152 -0.31 20.95 -22.20
N ASP A 153 0.56 21.32 -21.27
CA ASP A 153 1.53 22.40 -21.48
C ASP A 153 2.55 22.03 -22.56
N SER A 154 3.13 20.83 -22.50
CA SER A 154 4.04 20.34 -23.54
C SER A 154 3.38 20.24 -24.92
N THR A 155 2.12 19.82 -25.00
CA THR A 155 1.36 19.79 -26.26
C THR A 155 1.13 21.19 -26.81
N ARG A 156 0.83 22.17 -25.95
CA ARG A 156 0.67 23.58 -26.37
C ARG A 156 1.98 24.15 -26.89
N GLU A 157 3.09 23.95 -26.18
CA GLU A 157 4.42 24.42 -26.58
C GLU A 157 4.83 23.83 -27.94
N ALA A 158 4.64 22.51 -28.14
CA ALA A 158 4.91 21.87 -29.41
C ALA A 158 4.06 22.44 -30.56
N GLN A 159 2.78 22.74 -30.32
CA GLN A 159 1.93 23.39 -31.33
C GLN A 159 2.35 24.82 -31.65
N GLU A 160 2.83 25.57 -30.66
CA GLU A 160 3.35 26.93 -30.86
C GLU A 160 4.67 26.92 -31.63
N GLU A 161 5.56 25.98 -31.35
CA GLU A 161 6.81 25.76 -32.10
C GLU A 161 6.51 25.45 -33.58
N LEU A 162 5.61 24.49 -33.84
CA LEU A 162 5.18 24.14 -35.20
C LEU A 162 4.58 25.33 -35.96
N LYS A 163 3.77 26.16 -35.28
CA LYS A 163 3.22 27.39 -35.88
C LYS A 163 4.32 28.40 -36.17
N ARG A 164 5.29 28.57 -35.27
CA ARG A 164 6.44 29.47 -35.49
C ARG A 164 7.28 29.00 -36.67
N GLU A 165 7.56 27.70 -36.80
CA GLU A 165 8.31 27.14 -37.92
C GLU A 165 7.56 27.33 -39.25
N GLN A 166 6.26 27.10 -39.28
CA GLN A 166 5.43 27.32 -40.48
C GLN A 166 5.39 28.80 -40.91
N GLN A 167 5.39 29.74 -39.96
CA GLN A 167 5.45 31.17 -40.25
C GLN A 167 6.85 31.66 -40.65
N LYS A 168 7.90 30.91 -40.32
CA LYS A 168 9.29 31.20 -40.69
C LYS A 168 9.69 30.59 -42.04
N ALA A 169 8.87 29.71 -42.62
CA ALA A 169 9.12 29.15 -43.94
C ALA A 169 9.06 30.27 -45.01
N PRO A 170 10.13 30.51 -45.79
CA PRO A 170 10.14 31.58 -46.79
C PRO A 170 9.13 31.28 -47.91
N PRO A 171 8.52 32.32 -48.52
CA PRO A 171 7.59 32.11 -49.62
C PRO A 171 8.28 31.37 -50.76
N ALA A 172 7.61 30.33 -51.28
CA ALA A 172 8.08 29.58 -52.44
C ALA A 172 8.37 30.56 -53.60
N PRO A 173 9.49 30.39 -54.33
CA PRO A 173 9.77 31.25 -55.47
C PRO A 173 8.67 31.04 -56.51
N THR A 174 7.86 32.09 -56.72
CA THR A 174 6.93 32.16 -57.85
C THR A 174 7.75 32.17 -59.12
N GLY A 175 7.89 31.00 -59.74
CA GLY A 175 8.39 30.88 -61.10
C GLY A 175 7.40 31.51 -62.07
N SER A 176 7.73 32.70 -62.57
CA SER A 176 7.10 33.26 -63.76
C SER A 176 7.57 32.49 -65.00
N ASN A 177 6.62 32.01 -65.80
CA ASN A 177 6.76 31.82 -67.25
C ASN A 177 5.43 32.18 -67.90
#